data_AF-A0A519CM03-F1
#
_entry.id   AF-A0A519CM03-F1
#
_cell.length_a   1.000
_cell.length_b   1.000
_cell.length_c   1.000
_cell.angle_alpha   90.00
_cell.angle_beta   90.00
_cell.angle_gamma   90.00
#
_symmetry.space_group_name_H-M   'P 1'
#
loop_
_entity.id
_entity.type
_entity.pdbx_description
1 polymer ?
#
loop_
_entity_poly.entity_id
_entity_poly.type
_entity_poly.pdbx_seq_one_letter_code
_entity_poly.pdbx_strand_id
1 'polypeptide(L)'
;MPKGRHHGDEPPTPVANLMRQQSVIIAPTRYSLTHTRAIRQALKDGARVATMPGMNVEMFTKGGISADFREIKRNISELSPILRRRRIVNVKSDNGTDVTFEVNWREWKMDDNGICNRPKMLTNLPAGKVFILPRENSMNGTIVIDGSWESNLVDEPITFIIDDGLVVDVKGGSIAASIRQEFGEAARRQNAKNRENVWTVAEFGFGMNPMARLLGNVLEDEKRLGTCYFAVGDNTSLGGSAAVGIHIPGVLKSASVWLDDTQIIGNGKLLM
;
A
#
# COMPACT_ATOMS: atom_id res chain seq x y z
N MET A 1 -7.94 19.16 19.77
CA MET A 1 -7.73 17.69 19.83
C MET A 1 -6.23 17.43 19.97
N PRO A 2 -5.77 16.61 20.92
CA PRO A 2 -4.37 16.16 20.96
C PRO A 2 -3.92 15.67 19.59
N LYS A 3 -2.73 16.07 19.15
CA LYS A 3 -2.17 15.62 17.87
C LYS A 3 -1.70 14.18 18.03
N GLY A 4 -2.16 13.29 17.13
CA GLY A 4 -1.51 11.99 16.93
C GLY A 4 -0.04 12.21 16.55
N ARG A 5 0.81 11.23 16.85
CA ARG A 5 2.26 11.29 16.67
C ARG A 5 2.72 10.44 15.49
N HIS A 6 2.02 9.35 15.20
CA HIS A 6 2.28 8.49 14.05
C HIS A 6 1.01 7.78 13.54
N HIS A 7 1.11 7.10 12.40
CA HIS A 7 0.03 6.25 11.87
C HIS A 7 -0.33 5.16 12.89
N GLY A 8 -1.62 4.87 13.04
CA GLY A 8 -2.12 3.87 13.98
C GLY A 8 -2.32 4.35 15.42
N ASP A 9 -1.99 5.60 15.75
CA ASP A 9 -2.32 6.19 17.04
C ASP A 9 -3.83 6.27 17.26
N GLU A 10 -4.28 5.90 18.46
CA GLU A 10 -5.69 6.00 18.83
C GLU A 10 -6.13 7.47 18.95
N PRO A 11 -7.35 7.81 18.48
CA PRO A 11 -7.91 9.11 18.77
C PRO A 11 -8.25 9.21 20.28
N PRO A 12 -8.29 10.43 20.85
CA PRO A 12 -8.75 10.66 22.21
C PRO A 12 -10.10 10.00 22.50
N THR A 13 -10.28 9.49 23.72
CA THR A 13 -11.49 8.77 24.15
C THR A 13 -12.81 9.47 23.79
N PRO A 14 -12.98 10.80 23.95
CA PRO A 14 -14.20 11.47 23.53
C PRO A 14 -14.50 11.33 22.04
N VAL A 15 -13.46 11.37 21.19
CA VAL A 15 -13.60 11.22 19.73
C VAL A 15 -13.91 9.78 19.38
N ALA A 16 -13.22 8.81 19.99
CA ALA A 16 -13.53 7.38 19.82
C ALA A 16 -14.98 7.06 20.20
N ASN A 17 -15.50 7.65 21.29
CA ASN A 17 -16.89 7.48 21.71
C ASN A 17 -17.87 8.10 20.73
N LEU A 18 -17.59 9.30 20.22
CA LEU A 18 -18.42 9.96 19.20
C LEU A 18 -18.47 9.15 17.90
N MET A 19 -17.34 8.62 17.44
CA MET A 19 -17.24 7.79 16.23
C MET A 19 -18.21 6.60 16.29
N ARG A 20 -18.28 5.89 17.42
CA ARG A 20 -19.16 4.73 17.62
C ARG A 20 -20.65 5.04 17.50
N GLN A 21 -21.04 6.30 17.68
CA GLN A 21 -22.43 6.75 17.59
C GLN A 21 -22.81 7.21 16.17
N GLN A 22 -21.86 7.25 15.23
CA GLN A 22 -22.11 7.71 13.86
C GLN A 22 -22.37 6.55 12.90
N SER A 23 -23.28 6.77 11.96
CA SER A 23 -23.48 5.84 10.84
C SER A 23 -22.42 5.98 9.75
N VAL A 24 -21.85 7.18 9.60
CA VAL A 24 -20.82 7.50 8.60
C VAL A 24 -19.71 8.30 9.27
N ILE A 25 -18.46 7.87 9.08
CA ILE A 25 -17.28 8.58 9.57
C ILE A 25 -16.40 8.95 8.40
N ILE A 26 -16.02 10.22 8.33
CA ILE A 26 -15.07 10.74 7.36
C ILE A 26 -13.89 11.31 8.15
N ALA A 27 -12.69 10.78 7.94
CA ALA A 27 -11.51 11.06 8.76
C ALA A 27 -10.32 11.55 7.92
N PRO A 28 -10.31 12.84 7.47
CA PRO A 28 -9.16 13.46 6.82
C PRO A 28 -8.16 13.93 7.89
N THR A 29 -7.36 12.99 8.37
CA THR A 29 -6.42 13.21 9.47
C THR A 29 -4.99 13.30 8.96
N ARG A 30 -4.07 13.90 9.74
CA ARG A 30 -2.64 13.90 9.38
C ARG A 30 -2.06 12.48 9.34
N TYR A 31 -2.35 11.70 10.38
CA TYR A 31 -1.92 10.31 10.51
C TYR A 31 -3.10 9.36 10.32
N SER A 32 -2.83 8.16 9.82
CA SER A 32 -3.86 7.17 9.53
C SER A 32 -4.52 6.63 10.79
N LEU A 33 -5.86 6.62 10.79
CA LEU A 33 -6.66 5.93 11.79
C LEU A 33 -7.10 4.53 11.33
N THR A 34 -6.86 4.13 10.07
CA THR A 34 -7.42 2.94 9.39
C THR A 34 -7.38 1.68 10.25
N HIS A 35 -6.26 1.43 10.93
CA HIS A 35 -6.03 0.21 11.71
C HIS A 35 -6.14 0.40 13.24
N THR A 36 -6.75 1.50 13.70
CA THR A 36 -6.97 1.78 15.13
C THR A 36 -8.13 0.96 15.72
N ARG A 37 -8.14 0.76 17.04
CA ARG A 37 -9.27 0.13 17.74
C ARG A 37 -10.53 0.99 17.64
N ALA A 38 -10.39 2.32 17.65
CA ALA A 38 -11.54 3.21 17.46
C ALA A 38 -12.29 2.94 16.15
N ILE A 39 -11.59 2.80 15.02
CA ILE A 39 -12.20 2.46 13.73
C ILE A 39 -12.81 1.06 13.78
N ARG A 40 -12.06 0.05 14.26
CA ARG A 40 -12.57 -1.34 14.38
C ARG A 40 -13.86 -1.41 15.19
N GLN A 41 -13.94 -0.68 16.29
CA GLN A 41 -15.13 -0.65 17.14
C GLN A 41 -16.29 0.08 16.48
N ALA A 42 -16.04 1.22 15.81
CA ALA A 42 -17.10 1.92 15.06
C ALA A 42 -17.67 1.06 13.92
N LEU A 43 -16.80 0.34 13.18
CA LEU A 43 -17.24 -0.62 12.16
C LEU A 43 -18.08 -1.74 12.78
N LYS A 44 -17.68 -2.29 13.93
CA LYS A 44 -18.45 -3.32 14.65
C LYS A 44 -19.85 -2.82 15.03
N ASP A 45 -19.93 -1.56 15.45
CA ASP A 45 -21.17 -0.88 15.85
C ASP A 45 -22.03 -0.43 14.64
N GLY A 46 -21.57 -0.67 13.41
CA GLY A 46 -22.36 -0.50 12.18
C GLY A 46 -21.94 0.69 11.31
N ALA A 47 -21.00 1.52 11.76
CA ALA A 47 -20.50 2.64 10.98
C ALA A 47 -19.87 2.17 9.67
N ARG A 48 -19.92 3.03 8.65
CA ARG A 48 -19.06 2.93 7.46
C ARG A 48 -18.08 4.10 7.46
N VAL A 49 -16.85 3.84 7.04
CA VAL A 49 -15.74 4.75 7.32
C VAL A 49 -14.89 5.01 6.08
N ALA A 50 -14.57 6.28 5.84
CA ALA A 50 -13.58 6.71 4.87
C ALA A 50 -12.45 7.46 5.59
N THR A 51 -11.25 6.89 5.57
CA THR A 51 -10.04 7.52 6.12
C THR A 51 -9.21 8.15 5.01
N MET A 52 -8.66 9.34 5.26
CA MET A 52 -7.86 10.09 4.27
C MET A 52 -6.59 10.65 4.92
N PRO A 53 -5.63 9.79 5.31
CA PRO A 53 -4.40 10.24 5.94
C PRO A 53 -3.59 11.17 5.05
N GLY A 54 -3.14 12.31 5.59
CA GLY A 54 -2.34 13.28 4.85
C GLY A 54 -3.11 14.02 3.75
N MET A 55 -4.45 13.93 3.73
CA MET A 55 -5.30 14.65 2.78
C MET A 55 -5.10 16.16 2.92
N ASN A 56 -4.87 16.83 1.80
CA ASN A 56 -4.77 18.28 1.70
C ASN A 56 -5.81 18.84 0.72
N VAL A 57 -5.93 20.16 0.64
CA VAL A 57 -6.93 20.82 -0.22
C VAL A 57 -6.75 20.48 -1.69
N GLU A 58 -5.51 20.35 -2.17
CA GLU A 58 -5.25 20.00 -3.57
C GLU A 58 -5.74 18.58 -3.88
N MET A 59 -5.37 17.60 -3.06
CA MET A 59 -5.79 16.20 -3.20
C MET A 59 -7.31 16.05 -3.04
N PHE A 60 -7.95 16.90 -2.23
CA PHE A 60 -9.40 16.86 -2.01
C PHE A 60 -10.20 17.53 -3.15
N THR A 61 -9.55 18.35 -3.97
CA THR A 61 -10.21 19.07 -5.07
C THR A 61 -9.79 18.60 -6.46
N LYS A 62 -8.72 17.81 -6.56
CA LYS A 62 -8.12 17.37 -7.83
C LYS A 62 -7.54 15.98 -7.70
N GLY A 63 -7.34 15.32 -8.84
CA GLY A 63 -6.61 14.06 -8.91
C GLY A 63 -7.46 12.87 -8.49
N GLY A 64 -6.89 11.94 -7.71
CA GLY A 64 -7.52 10.66 -7.42
C GLY A 64 -8.94 10.75 -6.84
N ILE A 65 -9.25 11.82 -6.09
CA ILE A 65 -10.57 11.98 -5.46
C ILE A 65 -11.68 12.30 -6.47
N SER A 66 -11.33 12.88 -7.63
CA SER A 66 -12.29 13.28 -8.67
C SER A 66 -12.59 12.15 -9.66
N ALA A 67 -12.05 10.95 -9.43
CA ALA A 67 -12.31 9.79 -10.27
C ALA A 67 -13.75 9.27 -10.12
N ASP A 68 -14.26 8.61 -11.17
CA ASP A 68 -15.50 7.83 -11.05
C ASP A 68 -15.22 6.49 -10.35
N PHE A 69 -15.50 6.44 -9.04
CA PHE A 69 -15.34 5.22 -8.24
C PHE A 69 -16.24 4.06 -8.70
N ARG A 70 -17.31 4.31 -9.47
CA ARG A 70 -18.12 3.23 -10.05
C ARG A 70 -17.36 2.54 -11.18
N GLU A 71 -16.67 3.33 -12.01
CA GLU A 71 -15.79 2.81 -13.05
C GLU A 71 -14.59 2.08 -12.45
N ILE A 72 -13.93 2.65 -11.44
CA ILE A 72 -12.84 1.96 -10.72
C ILE A 72 -13.31 0.62 -10.17
N LYS A 73 -14.48 0.58 -9.51
CA LYS A 73 -15.06 -0.68 -9.00
C LYS A 73 -15.33 -1.69 -10.11
N ARG A 74 -15.85 -1.25 -11.26
CA ARG A 74 -16.09 -2.13 -12.41
C ARG A 74 -14.78 -2.73 -12.91
N ASN A 75 -13.78 -1.90 -13.17
CA ASN A 75 -12.47 -2.32 -13.68
C ASN A 75 -11.75 -3.26 -12.68
N ILE A 76 -11.81 -2.97 -11.37
CA ILE A 76 -11.28 -3.88 -10.35
C ILE A 76 -12.04 -5.22 -10.32
N SER A 77 -13.36 -5.21 -10.55
CA SER A 77 -14.14 -6.46 -10.57
C SER A 77 -13.77 -7.35 -11.76
N GLU A 78 -13.40 -6.75 -12.91
CA GLU A 78 -12.95 -7.46 -14.11
C GLU A 78 -11.61 -8.20 -13.91
N LEU A 79 -10.81 -7.80 -12.92
CA LEU A 79 -9.61 -8.56 -12.51
C LEU A 79 -9.95 -9.91 -11.87
N SER A 80 -11.11 -10.07 -11.24
CA SER A 80 -11.43 -11.30 -10.48
C SER A 80 -11.20 -12.62 -11.25
N PRO A 81 -11.71 -12.81 -12.48
CA PRO A 81 -11.40 -14.00 -13.27
C PRO A 81 -9.92 -14.12 -13.64
N ILE A 82 -9.22 -12.99 -13.81
CA ILE A 82 -7.80 -12.94 -14.15
C ILE A 82 -6.93 -13.35 -12.94
N LEU A 83 -7.23 -12.87 -11.74
CA LEU A 83 -6.44 -13.21 -10.55
C LEU A 83 -6.63 -14.67 -10.13
N ARG A 84 -7.74 -15.29 -10.52
CA ARG A 84 -8.14 -16.62 -10.06
C ARG A 84 -7.15 -17.70 -10.48
N ARG A 85 -6.68 -18.48 -9.50
CA ARG A 85 -5.76 -19.63 -9.65
C ARG A 85 -4.35 -19.29 -10.12
N ARG A 86 -4.03 -18.01 -10.36
CA ARG A 86 -2.68 -17.58 -10.72
C ARG A 86 -1.85 -17.31 -9.48
N ARG A 87 -0.64 -17.87 -9.41
CA ARG A 87 0.13 -17.95 -8.17
C ARG A 87 1.50 -17.31 -8.26
N ILE A 88 2.03 -17.13 -9.45
CA ILE A 88 3.34 -16.50 -9.66
C ILE A 88 3.10 -15.10 -10.17
N VAL A 89 3.76 -14.12 -9.55
CA VAL A 89 3.80 -12.74 -10.01
C VAL A 89 5.21 -12.45 -10.51
N ASN A 90 5.31 -11.93 -11.72
CA ASN A 90 6.56 -11.39 -12.25
C ASN A 90 6.38 -9.90 -12.47
N VAL A 91 7.33 -9.10 -12.01
CA VAL A 91 7.34 -7.65 -12.22
C VAL A 91 8.65 -7.27 -12.88
N LYS A 92 8.57 -6.60 -14.03
CA LYS A 92 9.74 -6.15 -14.78
C LYS A 92 9.61 -4.70 -15.23
N SER A 93 10.72 -3.99 -15.34
CA SER A 93 10.76 -2.64 -15.90
C SER A 93 12.09 -2.36 -16.59
N ASP A 94 12.07 -1.43 -17.54
CA ASP A 94 13.27 -1.01 -18.29
C ASP A 94 14.35 -0.40 -17.39
N ASN A 95 13.98 0.12 -16.21
CA ASN A 95 14.90 0.69 -15.23
C ASN A 95 15.59 -0.37 -14.35
N GLY A 96 15.32 -1.67 -14.56
CA GLY A 96 16.04 -2.77 -13.91
C GLY A 96 15.28 -3.50 -12.80
N THR A 97 13.99 -3.25 -12.60
CA THR A 97 13.17 -4.18 -11.78
C THR A 97 13.06 -5.49 -12.53
N ASP A 98 13.39 -6.59 -11.86
CA ASP A 98 13.10 -7.95 -12.29
C ASP A 98 12.98 -8.79 -11.02
N VAL A 99 11.73 -9.05 -10.62
CA VAL A 99 11.41 -9.78 -9.39
C VAL A 99 10.30 -10.78 -9.67
N THR A 100 10.44 -11.96 -9.06
CA THR A 100 9.45 -13.04 -9.11
C THR A 100 9.09 -13.46 -7.69
N PHE A 101 7.81 -13.72 -7.43
CA PHE A 101 7.32 -14.20 -6.15
C PHE A 101 6.02 -14.96 -6.28
N GLU A 102 5.68 -15.73 -5.25
CA GLU A 102 4.42 -16.45 -5.17
C GLU A 102 3.37 -15.65 -4.39
N VAL A 103 2.10 -15.93 -4.65
CA VAL A 103 0.95 -15.38 -3.92
C VAL A 103 -0.13 -16.42 -3.69
N ASN A 104 -0.90 -16.27 -2.60
CA ASN A 104 -2.15 -16.99 -2.46
C ASN A 104 -3.25 -16.26 -3.24
N TRP A 105 -3.61 -16.76 -4.41
CA TRP A 105 -4.60 -16.13 -5.30
C TRP A 105 -5.95 -15.77 -4.64
N ARG A 106 -6.29 -16.39 -3.50
CA ARG A 106 -7.53 -16.11 -2.75
C ARG A 106 -7.46 -14.85 -1.88
N GLU A 107 -6.26 -14.31 -1.67
CA GLU A 107 -6.00 -13.25 -0.69
C GLU A 107 -5.86 -11.86 -1.29
N TRP A 108 -5.97 -11.74 -2.62
CA TRP A 108 -6.01 -10.45 -3.31
C TRP A 108 -7.08 -9.53 -2.72
N LYS A 109 -6.66 -8.34 -2.33
CA LYS A 109 -7.51 -7.27 -1.82
C LYS A 109 -7.98 -6.43 -3.00
N MET A 110 -9.30 -6.43 -3.22
CA MET A 110 -9.98 -5.73 -4.32
C MET A 110 -11.06 -4.76 -3.80
N ASP A 111 -11.10 -4.55 -2.48
CA ASP A 111 -12.07 -3.72 -1.78
C ASP A 111 -11.72 -2.23 -1.76
N ASP A 112 -10.46 -1.87 -2.06
CA ASP A 112 -10.04 -0.46 -2.21
C ASP A 112 -10.47 0.15 -3.56
N ASN A 113 -11.78 0.16 -3.81
CA ASN A 113 -12.41 0.68 -5.02
C ASN A 113 -13.20 1.98 -4.79
N GLY A 114 -13.21 2.50 -3.55
CA GLY A 114 -13.83 3.79 -3.19
C GLY A 114 -15.33 3.74 -2.91
N ILE A 115 -16.00 2.61 -3.17
CA ILE A 115 -17.42 2.45 -2.85
C ILE A 115 -17.58 2.01 -1.39
N CYS A 116 -17.88 2.96 -0.50
CA CYS A 116 -18.14 2.70 0.92
C CYS A 116 -19.62 2.98 1.26
N ASN A 117 -20.52 2.12 0.79
CA ASN A 117 -21.98 2.36 0.86
C ASN A 117 -22.78 1.37 1.69
N ARG A 118 -22.16 0.29 2.22
CA ARG A 118 -22.83 -0.65 3.14
C ARG A 118 -22.33 -0.47 4.58
N PRO A 119 -23.12 -0.83 5.60
CA PRO A 119 -22.65 -0.85 6.98
C PRO A 119 -21.35 -1.66 7.12
N LYS A 120 -20.49 -1.25 8.07
CA LYS A 120 -19.22 -1.93 8.39
C LYS A 120 -18.16 -1.92 7.29
N MET A 121 -18.33 -1.11 6.25
CA MET A 121 -17.30 -0.91 5.22
C MET A 121 -16.25 0.10 5.67
N LEU A 122 -15.00 -0.13 5.25
CA LEU A 122 -13.86 0.75 5.42
C LEU A 122 -13.24 1.00 4.06
N THR A 123 -12.88 2.24 3.75
CA THR A 123 -12.14 2.60 2.55
C THR A 123 -11.11 3.67 2.86
N ASN A 124 -10.08 3.77 2.03
CA ASN A 124 -9.27 4.98 1.91
C ASN A 124 -9.84 5.83 0.77
N LEU A 125 -9.68 7.16 0.84
CA LEU A 125 -10.03 8.06 -0.27
C LEU A 125 -8.89 9.07 -0.49
N PRO A 126 -8.37 9.23 -1.73
CA PRO A 126 -8.74 8.48 -2.93
C PRO A 126 -8.45 6.98 -2.82
N ALA A 127 -9.28 6.20 -3.50
CA ALA A 127 -9.17 4.74 -3.60
C ALA A 127 -8.70 4.35 -5.01
N GLY A 128 -8.58 3.05 -5.25
CA GLY A 128 -8.31 2.46 -6.55
C GLY A 128 -6.95 1.81 -6.57
N LYS A 129 -6.79 0.74 -5.80
CA LYS A 129 -5.65 -0.17 -5.92
C LYS A 129 -6.07 -1.61 -5.68
N VAL A 130 -5.25 -2.53 -6.15
CA VAL A 130 -5.36 -3.96 -5.88
C VAL A 130 -4.02 -4.43 -5.33
N PHE A 131 -4.05 -5.19 -4.24
CA PHE A 131 -2.84 -5.53 -3.50
C PHE A 131 -2.94 -6.88 -2.81
N ILE A 132 -1.78 -7.42 -2.43
CA ILE A 132 -1.64 -8.74 -1.85
C ILE A 132 -0.36 -8.83 -1.03
N LEU A 133 -0.36 -9.74 -0.05
CA LEU A 133 0.84 -10.18 0.63
C LEU A 133 1.60 -11.14 -0.29
N PRO A 134 2.85 -10.83 -0.70
CA PRO A 134 3.73 -11.83 -1.28
C PRO A 134 3.86 -13.02 -0.31
N ARG A 135 3.82 -14.25 -0.82
CA ARG A 135 4.08 -15.43 0.01
C ARG A 135 5.45 -15.25 0.65
N GLU A 136 5.50 -15.31 1.98
CA GLU A 136 6.73 -15.14 2.74
C GLU A 136 7.81 -16.09 2.22
N ASN A 137 9.04 -15.58 2.12
CA ASN A 137 10.20 -16.29 1.62
C ASN A 137 10.16 -16.74 0.14
N SER A 138 9.26 -16.20 -0.68
CA SER A 138 9.18 -16.58 -2.11
C SER A 138 9.79 -15.57 -3.07
N MET A 139 10.02 -14.32 -2.63
CA MET A 139 10.43 -13.24 -3.51
C MET A 139 11.94 -13.19 -3.69
N ASN A 140 12.39 -13.17 -4.92
CA ASN A 140 13.81 -13.04 -5.28
C ASN A 140 13.97 -12.10 -6.48
N GLY A 141 15.02 -11.28 -6.45
CA GLY A 141 15.39 -10.42 -7.58
C GLY A 141 15.70 -8.98 -7.18
N THR A 142 15.39 -8.05 -8.07
CA THR A 142 15.72 -6.63 -7.92
C THR A 142 14.46 -5.77 -8.07
N ILE A 143 14.27 -4.81 -7.16
CA ILE A 143 13.20 -3.82 -7.22
C ILE A 143 13.83 -2.44 -7.36
N VAL A 144 13.39 -1.65 -8.35
CA VAL A 144 13.89 -0.28 -8.58
C VAL A 144 12.76 0.72 -8.39
N ILE A 145 12.79 1.44 -7.27
CA ILE A 145 11.84 2.49 -6.92
C ILE A 145 12.27 3.79 -7.59
N ASP A 146 11.42 4.32 -8.48
CA ASP A 146 11.68 5.55 -9.24
C ASP A 146 10.52 6.55 -9.21
N GLY A 147 9.44 6.24 -8.48
CA GLY A 147 8.25 7.09 -8.32
C GLY A 147 8.28 7.89 -7.02
N SER A 148 8.03 7.20 -5.91
CA SER A 148 8.08 7.79 -4.57
C SER A 148 8.48 6.77 -3.51
N TRP A 149 9.02 7.27 -2.40
CA TRP A 149 9.36 6.52 -1.19
C TRP A 149 8.88 7.29 0.03
N GLU A 150 8.09 6.65 0.90
CA GLU A 150 7.63 7.25 2.18
C GLU A 150 6.97 8.64 2.02
N SER A 151 6.11 8.82 1.01
CA SER A 151 5.49 10.13 0.69
C SER A 151 6.49 11.20 0.23
N ASN A 152 7.59 10.84 -0.39
CA ASN A 152 8.48 11.77 -1.08
C ASN A 152 8.72 11.27 -2.51
N LEU A 153 8.62 12.16 -3.49
CA LEU A 153 9.07 11.84 -4.84
C LEU A 153 10.58 11.54 -4.80
N VAL A 154 11.01 10.55 -5.58
CA VAL A 154 12.43 10.22 -5.69
C VAL A 154 12.99 10.82 -6.97
N ASP A 155 14.06 11.60 -6.82
CA ASP A 155 14.79 12.20 -7.94
C ASP A 155 15.82 11.22 -8.53
N GLU A 156 16.38 10.35 -7.68
CA GLU A 156 17.29 9.27 -8.04
C GLU A 156 16.67 7.91 -7.66
N PRO A 157 16.75 6.89 -8.53
CA PRO A 157 16.20 5.58 -8.23
C PRO A 157 16.85 4.92 -7.00
N ILE A 158 16.05 4.16 -6.26
CA ILE A 158 16.49 3.34 -5.14
C ILE A 158 16.36 1.87 -5.56
N THR A 159 17.45 1.13 -5.49
CA THR A 159 17.46 -0.29 -5.85
C THR A 159 17.48 -1.14 -4.60
N PHE A 160 16.51 -2.04 -4.45
CA PHE A 160 16.53 -3.10 -3.46
C PHE A 160 16.93 -4.42 -4.11
N ILE A 161 17.86 -5.12 -3.48
CA ILE A 161 18.16 -6.52 -3.77
C ILE A 161 17.37 -7.38 -2.79
N ILE A 162 16.57 -8.29 -3.33
CA ILE A 162 15.68 -9.15 -2.56
C ILE A 162 16.18 -10.59 -2.62
N ASP A 163 16.32 -11.20 -1.45
CA ASP A 163 16.63 -12.62 -1.26
C ASP A 163 15.63 -13.20 -0.26
N ASP A 164 14.92 -14.26 -0.65
CA ASP A 164 13.90 -14.94 0.15
C ASP A 164 12.94 -13.99 0.91
N GLY A 165 12.39 -13.01 0.18
CA GLY A 165 11.41 -12.06 0.73
C GLY A 165 11.98 -10.94 1.60
N LEU A 166 13.30 -10.87 1.79
CA LEU A 166 13.97 -9.84 2.56
C LEU A 166 14.78 -8.91 1.65
N VAL A 167 14.76 -7.61 1.95
CA VAL A 167 15.71 -6.65 1.36
C VAL A 167 17.08 -6.90 1.99
N VAL A 168 18.01 -7.46 1.22
CA VAL A 168 19.37 -7.77 1.68
C VAL A 168 20.39 -6.69 1.33
N ASP A 169 20.09 -5.85 0.34
CA ASP A 169 20.89 -4.68 0.01
C ASP A 169 20.02 -3.54 -0.51
N VAL A 170 20.46 -2.31 -0.24
CA VAL A 170 19.83 -1.08 -0.70
C VAL A 170 20.89 -0.25 -1.40
N LYS A 171 20.68 0.09 -2.67
CA LYS A 171 21.59 0.94 -3.46
C LYS A 171 20.87 2.21 -3.92
N GLY A 172 21.66 3.25 -4.17
CA GLY A 172 21.18 4.58 -4.56
C GLY A 172 21.92 5.70 -3.82
N GLY A 173 21.43 6.92 -3.97
CA GLY A 173 22.00 8.12 -3.36
C GLY A 173 21.66 8.31 -1.89
N SER A 174 21.42 9.56 -1.50
CA SER A 174 21.16 9.97 -0.10
C SER A 174 19.93 9.30 0.52
N ILE A 175 18.89 9.04 -0.27
CA ILE A 175 17.67 8.38 0.20
C ILE A 175 17.97 6.93 0.61
N ALA A 176 18.77 6.20 -0.18
CA ALA A 176 19.21 4.84 0.17
C ALA A 176 19.98 4.79 1.50
N ALA A 177 20.82 5.80 1.76
CA ALA A 177 21.51 5.93 3.05
C ALA A 177 20.54 6.19 4.20
N SER A 178 19.53 7.03 3.99
CA SER A 178 18.49 7.34 4.98
C SER A 178 17.63 6.12 5.30
N ILE A 179 17.26 5.31 4.29
CA ILE A 179 16.56 4.04 4.47
C ILE A 179 17.37 3.08 5.36
N ARG A 180 18.67 2.90 5.06
CA ARG A 180 19.54 2.04 5.88
C ARG A 180 19.61 2.50 7.33
N GLN A 181 19.64 3.81 7.57
CA GLN A 181 19.61 4.36 8.93
C GLN A 181 18.26 4.08 9.61
N GLU A 182 17.15 4.43 8.98
CA GLU A 182 15.80 4.31 9.54
C GLU A 182 15.47 2.85 9.88
N PHE A 183 15.68 1.94 8.94
CA PHE A 183 15.44 0.51 9.16
C PHE A 183 16.42 -0.08 10.18
N GLY A 184 17.66 0.42 10.23
CA GLY A 184 18.61 0.07 11.28
C GLY A 184 18.15 0.52 12.68
N GLU A 185 17.55 1.69 12.80
CA GLU A 185 16.93 2.16 14.04
C GLU A 185 15.68 1.35 14.41
N ALA A 186 14.84 1.02 13.43
CA ALA A 186 13.69 0.15 13.63
C ALA A 186 14.14 -1.24 14.13
N ALA A 187 15.16 -1.83 13.51
CA ALA A 187 15.73 -3.12 13.91
C ALA A 187 16.26 -3.09 15.36
N ARG A 188 16.90 -2.00 15.79
CA ARG A 188 17.39 -1.85 17.17
C ARG A 188 16.27 -1.85 18.21
N ARG A 189 15.05 -1.47 17.84
CA ARG A 189 13.86 -1.53 18.71
C ARG A 189 13.24 -2.93 18.77
N GLN A 190 13.64 -3.84 17.87
CA GLN A 190 13.16 -5.22 17.83
C GLN A 190 13.97 -6.16 18.73
N ASN A 191 13.33 -7.24 19.15
CA ASN A 191 14.03 -8.38 19.75
C ASN A 191 14.94 -9.05 18.71
N ALA A 192 15.93 -9.82 19.17
CA ALA A 192 16.93 -10.43 18.28
C ALA A 192 16.33 -11.29 17.15
N LYS A 193 15.18 -11.95 17.39
CA LYS A 193 14.52 -12.82 16.42
C LYS A 193 13.81 -12.05 15.30
N ASN A 194 13.41 -10.81 15.55
CA ASN A 194 12.64 -9.99 14.61
C ASN A 194 13.46 -8.86 13.98
N ARG A 195 14.77 -8.78 14.26
CA ARG A 195 15.63 -7.70 13.75
C ARG A 195 15.65 -7.65 12.23
N GLU A 196 15.73 -8.80 11.58
CA GLU A 196 15.79 -8.90 10.13
C GLU A 196 14.41 -8.68 9.50
N ASN A 197 13.33 -9.02 10.21
CA ASN A 197 11.96 -8.88 9.71
C ASN A 197 11.57 -7.44 9.37
N VAL A 198 12.31 -6.42 9.84
CA VAL A 198 12.07 -5.02 9.41
C VAL A 198 12.27 -4.86 7.90
N TRP A 199 13.07 -5.71 7.27
CA TRP A 199 13.39 -5.70 5.85
C TRP A 199 12.48 -6.59 4.99
N THR A 200 11.40 -7.10 5.57
CA THR A 200 10.44 -7.96 4.86
C THR A 200 9.72 -7.19 3.76
N VAL A 201 9.64 -7.73 2.54
CA VAL A 201 8.73 -7.20 1.52
C VAL A 201 7.30 -7.63 1.90
N ALA A 202 6.54 -6.67 2.40
CA ALA A 202 5.30 -6.87 3.14
C ALA A 202 4.04 -6.83 2.28
N GLU A 203 4.06 -6.08 1.18
CA GLU A 203 2.89 -5.88 0.32
C GLU A 203 3.38 -5.64 -1.11
N PHE A 204 2.66 -6.21 -2.07
CA PHE A 204 2.74 -5.83 -3.48
C PHE A 204 1.36 -5.35 -3.93
N GLY A 205 1.32 -4.29 -4.73
CA GLY A 205 0.09 -3.85 -5.35
C GLY A 205 0.30 -2.99 -6.58
N PHE A 206 -0.81 -2.66 -7.23
CA PHE A 206 -0.84 -1.79 -8.40
C PHE A 206 -2.06 -0.88 -8.37
N GLY A 207 -1.88 0.32 -8.91
CA GLY A 207 -2.91 1.35 -8.93
C GLY A 207 -3.91 1.16 -10.08
N MET A 208 -5.15 1.57 -9.81
CA MET A 208 -6.32 1.41 -10.66
C MET A 208 -7.11 2.71 -10.85
N ASN A 209 -6.67 3.81 -10.24
CA ASN A 209 -7.33 5.11 -10.31
C ASN A 209 -6.73 5.96 -11.45
N PRO A 210 -7.49 6.25 -12.52
CA PRO A 210 -6.98 6.99 -13.69
C PRO A 210 -6.70 8.47 -13.40
N MET A 211 -7.28 9.03 -12.34
CA MET A 211 -7.09 10.43 -11.97
C MET A 211 -6.01 10.62 -10.90
N ALA A 212 -5.57 9.55 -10.24
CA ALA A 212 -4.53 9.62 -9.22
C ALA A 212 -3.17 9.99 -9.83
N ARG A 213 -2.40 10.78 -9.08
CA ARG A 213 -1.12 11.36 -9.49
C ARG A 213 0.01 10.88 -8.56
N LEU A 214 1.25 11.02 -9.02
CA LEU A 214 2.42 10.92 -8.15
C LEU A 214 2.74 12.32 -7.62
N LEU A 215 2.49 12.54 -6.32
CA LEU A 215 2.64 13.84 -5.66
C LEU A 215 3.63 13.79 -4.48
N GLY A 216 4.13 12.61 -4.12
CA GLY A 216 4.79 12.42 -2.83
C GLY A 216 3.75 12.34 -1.72
N ASN A 217 2.72 11.52 -1.92
CA ASN A 217 1.77 11.19 -0.87
C ASN A 217 1.29 9.76 -1.05
N VAL A 218 1.64 8.90 -0.10
CA VAL A 218 1.32 7.46 -0.13
C VAL A 218 -0.16 7.17 -0.39
N LEU A 219 -1.06 8.05 0.06
CA LEU A 219 -2.49 7.86 -0.13
C LEU A 219 -2.91 7.90 -1.61
N GLU A 220 -2.29 8.74 -2.44
CA GLU A 220 -2.64 8.86 -3.87
C GLU A 220 -1.63 8.12 -4.77
N ASP A 221 -0.35 8.13 -4.41
CA ASP A 221 0.72 7.59 -5.26
C ASP A 221 0.55 6.10 -5.59
N GLU A 222 0.17 5.29 -4.59
CA GLU A 222 -0.09 3.84 -4.75
C GLU A 222 -1.31 3.53 -5.62
N LYS A 223 -2.18 4.52 -5.86
CA LYS A 223 -3.51 4.32 -6.49
C LYS A 223 -3.46 4.69 -7.97
N ARG A 224 -2.41 5.39 -8.42
CA ARG A 224 -2.24 5.83 -9.81
C ARG A 224 -2.32 4.66 -10.77
N LEU A 225 -3.25 4.74 -11.73
CA LEU A 225 -3.42 3.70 -12.74
C LEU A 225 -2.10 3.36 -13.45
N GLY A 226 -1.76 2.08 -13.44
CA GLY A 226 -0.56 1.56 -14.12
C GLY A 226 0.73 1.65 -13.33
N THR A 227 0.76 2.30 -12.16
CA THR A 227 1.90 2.17 -11.24
C THR A 227 1.82 0.84 -10.50
N CYS A 228 2.99 0.37 -10.06
CA CYS A 228 3.12 -0.74 -9.13
C CYS A 228 3.84 -0.23 -7.88
N TYR A 229 3.68 -0.92 -6.76
CA TYR A 229 4.41 -0.57 -5.54
C TYR A 229 4.72 -1.81 -4.72
N PHE A 230 5.76 -1.69 -3.91
CA PHE A 230 6.13 -2.66 -2.90
C PHE A 230 6.28 -1.96 -1.56
N ALA A 231 5.75 -2.54 -0.49
CA ALA A 231 6.00 -2.05 0.87
C ALA A 231 7.01 -2.93 1.60
N VAL A 232 7.83 -2.31 2.43
CA VAL A 232 8.83 -3.00 3.27
C VAL A 232 8.49 -2.80 4.75
N GLY A 233 8.51 -3.89 5.52
CA GLY A 233 8.30 -3.91 6.96
C GLY A 233 7.18 -4.84 7.41
N ASP A 234 6.19 -4.29 8.11
CA ASP A 234 5.15 -5.02 8.82
C ASP A 234 4.09 -5.54 7.86
N ASN A 235 3.81 -6.84 7.94
CA ASN A 235 2.84 -7.51 7.08
C ASN A 235 1.68 -8.16 7.87
N THR A 236 1.58 -7.88 9.18
CA THR A 236 0.60 -8.54 10.06
C THR A 236 -0.85 -8.17 9.73
N SER A 237 -1.07 -6.97 9.17
CA SER A 237 -2.39 -6.52 8.72
C SER A 237 -2.95 -7.35 7.56
N LEU A 238 -2.06 -8.00 6.80
CA LEU A 238 -2.39 -8.89 5.69
C LEU A 238 -2.34 -10.37 6.05
N GLY A 239 -1.95 -10.70 7.29
CA GLY A 239 -1.86 -12.08 7.80
C GLY A 239 -0.46 -12.68 7.79
N GLY A 240 0.58 -11.88 7.51
CA GLY A 240 1.97 -12.33 7.60
C GLY A 240 2.52 -12.32 9.04
N SER A 241 3.79 -12.73 9.17
CA SER A 241 4.47 -12.96 10.45
C SER A 241 5.39 -11.84 10.92
N ALA A 242 5.73 -10.88 10.05
CA ALA A 242 6.63 -9.77 10.35
C ALA A 242 5.90 -8.67 11.16
N ALA A 243 5.89 -8.84 12.48
CA ALA A 243 5.38 -7.83 13.43
C ALA A 243 6.51 -6.89 13.86
N VAL A 244 6.69 -5.78 13.15
CA VAL A 244 7.86 -4.88 13.29
C VAL A 244 7.50 -3.39 13.38
N GLY A 245 6.25 -3.01 13.14
CA GLY A 245 5.73 -1.67 13.41
C GLY A 245 6.21 -0.55 12.47
N ILE A 246 6.95 -0.88 11.40
CA ILE A 246 7.29 0.01 10.29
C ILE A 246 6.68 -0.58 9.01
N HIS A 247 6.09 0.23 8.13
CA HIS A 247 5.54 -0.25 6.85
C HIS A 247 5.63 0.89 5.85
N ILE A 248 6.61 0.80 4.94
CA ILE A 248 6.95 1.91 4.03
C ILE A 248 6.81 1.45 2.59
N PRO A 249 5.89 2.04 1.80
CA PRO A 249 5.73 1.76 0.39
C PRO A 249 6.71 2.56 -0.47
N GLY A 250 7.20 1.89 -1.51
CA GLY A 250 7.92 2.46 -2.63
C GLY A 250 7.17 2.23 -3.93
N VAL A 251 6.95 3.29 -4.71
CA VAL A 251 6.18 3.26 -5.96
C VAL A 251 7.09 3.27 -7.18
N LEU A 252 6.78 2.42 -8.15
CA LEU A 252 7.38 2.36 -9.48
C LEU A 252 6.50 3.15 -10.45
N LYS A 253 7.08 4.07 -11.21
CA LYS A 253 6.36 4.90 -12.20
C LYS A 253 5.76 4.07 -13.33
N SER A 254 6.49 3.05 -13.76
CA SER A 254 6.12 2.18 -14.86
C SER A 254 6.76 0.81 -14.65
N ALA A 255 5.94 -0.23 -14.77
CA ALA A 255 6.40 -1.61 -14.80
C ALA A 255 5.46 -2.42 -15.70
N SER A 256 5.90 -3.62 -16.02
CA SER A 256 5.09 -4.67 -16.58
C SER A 256 4.87 -5.74 -15.51
N VAL A 257 3.64 -6.24 -15.42
CA VAL A 257 3.23 -7.24 -14.42
C VAL A 257 2.58 -8.41 -15.13
N TRP A 258 3.08 -9.60 -14.80
CA TRP A 258 2.53 -10.87 -15.26
C TRP A 258 2.03 -11.68 -14.07
N LEU A 259 0.90 -12.34 -14.27
CA LEU A 259 0.39 -13.37 -13.40
C LEU A 259 0.52 -14.69 -14.15
N ASP A 260 1.40 -15.56 -13.67
CA ASP A 260 1.90 -16.72 -14.41
C ASP A 260 2.35 -16.30 -15.83
N ASP A 261 1.61 -16.69 -16.87
CA ASP A 261 1.86 -16.38 -18.28
C ASP A 261 1.08 -15.17 -18.82
N THR A 262 0.20 -14.60 -18.00
CA THR A 262 -0.76 -13.58 -18.44
C THR A 262 -0.30 -12.20 -18.00
N GLN A 263 0.03 -11.34 -18.98
CA GLN A 263 0.37 -9.96 -18.71
C GLN A 263 -0.89 -9.13 -18.40
N ILE A 264 -0.89 -8.46 -17.25
CA ILE A 264 -2.00 -7.57 -16.84
C ILE A 264 -1.64 -6.09 -16.97
N ILE A 265 -0.35 -5.76 -16.84
CA ILE A 265 0.17 -4.41 -17.04
C ILE A 265 1.39 -4.52 -17.97
N GLY A 266 1.45 -3.67 -18.99
CA GLY A 266 2.58 -3.54 -19.90
C GLY A 266 3.10 -2.12 -19.94
N ASN A 267 4.31 -1.90 -19.43
CA ASN A 267 5.00 -0.60 -19.38
C ASN A 267 4.09 0.52 -18.86
N GLY A 268 3.45 0.26 -17.71
CA GLY A 268 2.56 1.20 -17.04
C GLY A 268 1.17 1.34 -17.68
N LYS A 269 0.82 0.50 -18.67
CA LYS A 269 -0.52 0.46 -19.26
C LYS A 269 -1.24 -0.81 -18.84
N LEU A 270 -2.44 -0.65 -18.30
CA LEU A 270 -3.34 -1.77 -18.01
C LEU A 270 -3.81 -2.42 -19.32
N LEU A 271 -3.74 -3.75 -19.44
CA LEU A 271 -3.99 -4.50 -20.68
C LEU A 271 -5.29 -5.32 -20.68
N MET A 272 -6.21 -5.02 -19.76
CA MET A 272 -7.47 -5.75 -19.60
C MET A 272 -8.53 -5.39 -20.64
#